data_AF-A0A239HF73-F1
#
_entry.id   AF-A0A239HF73-F1
#
_cell.length_a   1.000
_cell.length_b   1.000
_cell.length_c   1.000
_cell.angle_alpha   90.00
_cell.angle_beta   90.00
_cell.angle_gamma   90.00
#
_symmetry.space_group_name_H-M   'P 1'
#
loop_
_entity.id
_entity.type
_entity.pdbx_description
1 polymer ?
#
loop_
_entity_poly.entity_id
_entity_poly.type
_entity_poly.pdbx_seq_one_letter_code
_entity_poly.pdbx_strand_id
1 'polypeptide(L)'
;MTGSSPDIQSYEKVVFKYCLKFAVLFMVLRVLHNVFLELDASVIFINLLTIGILIGLMWFYKTHFQVCLLTMYGLLICLLIISWNSFGGWTGTVPFSYMSILIFVIITSHGWLRLLIIGVFIILIFGIDYIYKSDAIIPIDVNTLSFNFLINIIILSGPIYFFKNEFFKRRKQIEATNNELKKEEQRHSYLENMLHSQKSDLEALKEQKELLLKSKKEKTSAAIQTLKNYSFANSHFVKNPISQIRLMINLIKMDDPERNTILNKIYQKTDQLNILIDELSESIRNDHTIKGN
;
A
#
# COMPACT_ATOMS: atom_id res chain seq x y z
N MET A 1 14.95 -24.06 3.87
CA MET A 1 14.84 -22.72 4.47
C MET A 1 13.63 -22.03 3.86
N THR A 2 12.46 -22.19 4.45
CA THR A 2 11.23 -21.52 4.01
C THR A 2 11.20 -20.13 4.65
N GLY A 3 11.14 -19.07 3.83
CA GLY A 3 11.10 -17.69 4.31
C GLY A 3 9.83 -17.46 5.14
N SER A 4 9.97 -17.47 6.47
CA SER A 4 8.92 -16.97 7.34
C SER A 4 8.85 -15.45 7.18
N SER A 5 7.62 -14.91 7.08
CA SER A 5 7.39 -13.47 7.02
C SER A 5 8.12 -12.78 8.19
N PRO A 6 8.80 -11.64 7.97
CA PRO A 6 9.57 -10.93 8.99
C PRO A 6 8.77 -10.63 10.27
N ASP A 7 7.45 -10.48 10.15
CA ASP A 7 6.55 -10.26 11.28
C ASP A 7 6.44 -11.46 12.23
N ILE A 8 6.54 -12.68 11.69
CA ILE A 8 6.44 -13.92 12.46
C ILE A 8 7.68 -14.08 13.34
N GLN A 9 8.87 -13.89 12.78
CA GLN A 9 10.12 -14.01 13.54
C GLN A 9 10.25 -12.93 14.62
N SER A 10 9.75 -11.72 14.36
CA SER A 10 9.70 -10.65 15.36
C SER A 10 8.84 -11.04 16.56
N TYR A 11 7.67 -11.64 16.29
CA TYR A 11 6.76 -12.11 17.34
C TYR A 11 7.36 -13.25 18.16
N GLU A 12 7.96 -14.25 17.52
CA GLU A 12 8.61 -15.37 18.21
C GLU A 12 9.70 -14.92 19.18
N LYS A 13 10.53 -13.95 18.77
CA LYS A 13 11.58 -13.37 19.63
C LYS A 13 10.99 -12.68 20.86
N VAL A 14 9.88 -11.95 20.69
CA VAL A 14 9.19 -11.30 21.81
C VAL A 14 8.63 -12.34 22.76
N VAL A 15 7.89 -13.33 22.24
CA VAL A 15 7.32 -14.42 23.02
C VAL A 15 8.39 -15.18 23.78
N PHE A 16 9.44 -15.62 23.09
CA PHE A 16 10.55 -16.36 23.68
C PHE A 16 11.21 -15.58 24.82
N LYS A 17 11.44 -14.26 24.63
CA LYS A 17 11.98 -13.40 25.68
C LYS A 17 11.10 -13.37 26.93
N TYR A 18 9.78 -13.26 26.77
CA TYR A 18 8.87 -13.26 27.90
C TYR A 18 8.85 -14.62 28.60
N CYS A 19 8.74 -15.71 27.85
CA CYS A 19 8.80 -17.05 28.42
C CYS A 19 10.12 -17.31 29.15
N LEU A 20 11.25 -16.80 28.63
CA LEU A 20 12.56 -16.94 29.26
C LEU A 20 12.63 -16.18 30.60
N LYS A 21 12.02 -14.98 30.68
CA LYS A 21 11.88 -14.26 31.96
C LYS A 21 11.04 -15.04 32.97
N PHE A 22 9.91 -15.60 32.53
CA PHE A 22 9.07 -16.44 33.38
C PHE A 22 9.79 -17.71 33.83
N ALA A 23 10.58 -18.33 32.95
CA ALA A 23 11.41 -19.50 33.29
C ALA A 23 12.47 -19.15 34.34
N VAL A 24 13.16 -18.01 34.21
CA VAL A 24 14.13 -17.54 35.23
C VAL A 24 13.42 -17.29 36.56
N LEU A 25 12.31 -16.55 36.56
CA LEU A 25 11.54 -16.28 37.78
C LEU A 25 11.09 -17.58 38.45
N PHE A 26 10.61 -18.54 37.67
CA PHE A 26 10.23 -19.85 38.17
C PHE A 26 11.40 -20.61 38.79
N MET A 27 12.55 -20.66 38.10
CA MET A 27 13.71 -21.36 38.63
C MET A 27 14.22 -20.72 39.92
N VAL A 28 14.14 -19.39 40.05
CA VAL A 28 14.44 -18.69 41.31
C VAL A 28 13.49 -19.10 42.42
N LEU A 29 12.18 -19.10 42.18
CA LEU A 29 11.18 -19.54 43.17
C LEU A 29 11.40 -21.00 43.57
N ARG A 30 11.76 -21.86 42.61
CA ARG A 30 12.05 -23.27 42.84
C ARG A 30 13.31 -23.47 43.69
N VAL A 31 14.37 -22.71 43.43
CA VAL A 31 15.58 -22.74 44.28
C VAL A 31 15.24 -22.31 45.70
N LEU A 32 14.49 -21.22 45.89
CA LEU A 32 14.08 -20.75 47.21
C LEU A 32 13.28 -21.82 47.97
N HIS A 33 12.33 -22.47 47.29
CA HIS A 33 11.56 -23.57 47.87
C HIS A 33 12.42 -24.77 48.24
N ASN A 34 13.35 -25.16 47.35
CA ASN A 34 14.24 -26.30 47.60
C ASN A 34 15.22 -26.04 48.76
N VAL A 35 15.66 -24.79 48.93
CA VAL A 35 16.45 -24.36 50.08
C VAL A 35 15.62 -24.42 51.36
N PHE A 36 14.36 -23.99 51.32
CA PHE A 36 13.46 -24.02 52.48
C PHE A 36 13.12 -25.44 52.93
N LEU A 37 13.04 -26.39 52.00
CA LEU A 37 12.81 -27.82 52.29
C LEU A 37 14.08 -28.60 52.61
N GLU A 38 15.24 -27.95 52.69
CA GLU A 38 16.54 -28.58 52.99
C GLU A 38 16.86 -29.77 52.06
N LEU A 39 16.51 -29.67 50.77
CA LEU A 39 16.81 -30.71 49.78
C LEU A 39 18.32 -30.83 49.50
N ASP A 40 18.71 -31.97 48.91
CA ASP A 40 20.10 -32.28 48.55
C ASP A 40 20.81 -31.13 47.82
N ALA A 41 22.05 -30.85 48.21
CA ALA A 41 22.88 -29.80 47.63
C ALA A 41 23.08 -29.96 46.10
N SER A 42 23.05 -31.19 45.60
CA SER A 42 23.11 -31.50 44.17
C SER A 42 21.92 -30.92 43.39
N VAL A 43 20.71 -31.00 43.95
CA VAL A 43 19.49 -30.47 43.34
C VAL A 43 19.54 -28.94 43.30
N ILE A 44 20.00 -28.31 44.39
CA ILE A 44 20.16 -26.85 44.46
C ILE A 44 21.19 -26.39 43.41
N PHE A 45 22.32 -27.08 43.31
CA PHE A 45 23.38 -26.77 42.33
C PHE A 45 22.88 -26.87 40.88
N ILE A 46 22.15 -27.93 40.52
CA ILE A 46 21.58 -28.09 39.17
C ILE A 46 20.61 -26.95 38.84
N ASN A 47 19.77 -26.54 39.80
CA ASN A 47 18.84 -25.44 39.58
C ASN A 47 19.56 -24.08 39.42
N LEU A 48 20.60 -23.81 40.21
CA LEU A 48 21.44 -22.61 40.06
C LEU A 48 22.17 -22.57 38.72
N LEU A 49 22.75 -23.70 38.30
CA LEU A 49 23.37 -23.84 36.99
C LEU A 49 22.36 -23.58 35.87
N THR A 50 21.14 -24.09 36.02
CA THR A 50 20.06 -23.82 35.07
C THR A 50 19.70 -22.34 34.99
N ILE A 51 19.60 -21.64 36.13
CA ILE A 51 19.40 -20.18 36.15
C ILE A 51 20.52 -19.47 35.40
N GLY A 52 21.78 -19.84 35.63
CA GLY A 52 22.93 -19.30 34.93
C GLY A 52 22.83 -19.47 33.41
N ILE A 53 22.43 -20.66 32.94
CA ILE A 53 22.20 -20.93 31.52
C ILE A 53 21.06 -20.07 30.98
N LEU A 54 19.93 -19.96 31.67
CA LEU A 54 18.78 -19.15 31.23
C LEU A 54 19.13 -17.66 31.14
N ILE A 55 19.90 -17.13 32.10
CA ILE A 55 20.40 -15.75 32.06
C ILE A 55 21.37 -15.58 30.88
N GLY A 56 22.27 -16.54 30.65
CA GLY A 56 23.14 -16.54 29.47
C GLY A 56 22.33 -16.50 28.16
N LEU A 57 21.29 -17.33 28.05
CA LEU A 57 20.37 -17.30 26.91
C LEU A 57 19.69 -15.93 26.76
N MET A 58 19.34 -15.25 27.86
CA MET A 58 18.78 -13.89 27.82
C MET A 58 19.76 -12.84 27.28
N TRP A 59 21.06 -13.07 27.33
CA TRP A 59 22.05 -12.17 26.72
C TRP A 59 22.28 -12.49 25.25
N PHE A 60 22.36 -13.78 24.89
CA PHE A 60 22.70 -14.21 23.52
C PHE A 60 21.50 -14.30 22.56
N TYR A 61 20.25 -14.28 23.04
CA TYR A 61 19.07 -14.51 22.18
C TYR A 61 18.89 -13.47 21.06
N LYS A 62 19.41 -12.25 21.23
CA LYS A 62 19.30 -11.19 20.22
C LYS A 62 20.04 -11.53 18.93
N THR A 63 21.23 -12.13 19.08
CA THR A 63 22.14 -12.43 17.97
C THR A 63 21.88 -13.82 17.40
N HIS A 64 21.65 -14.82 18.27
CA HIS A 64 21.57 -16.23 17.87
C HIS A 64 20.26 -16.90 18.31
N PHE A 65 19.12 -16.31 17.93
CA PHE A 65 17.79 -16.77 18.35
C PHE A 65 17.55 -18.28 18.18
N GLN A 66 17.83 -18.83 16.99
CA GLN A 66 17.59 -20.25 16.71
C GLN A 66 18.47 -21.18 17.56
N VAL A 67 19.72 -20.81 17.79
CA VAL A 67 20.64 -21.57 18.65
C VAL A 67 20.13 -21.52 20.09
N CYS A 68 19.76 -20.33 20.59
CA CYS A 68 19.21 -20.20 21.93
C CYS A 68 17.91 -20.99 22.13
N LEU A 69 17.04 -21.01 21.13
CA LEU A 69 15.80 -21.79 21.14
C LEU A 69 16.11 -23.30 21.24
N LEU A 70 17.05 -23.78 20.42
CA LEU A 70 17.48 -25.19 20.43
C LEU A 70 18.15 -25.57 21.75
N THR A 71 19.03 -24.73 22.27
CA THR A 71 19.67 -24.93 23.59
C THR A 71 18.63 -24.99 24.69
N MET A 72 17.59 -24.15 24.65
CA MET A 72 16.50 -24.18 25.63
C MET A 72 15.74 -25.52 25.58
N TYR A 73 15.41 -26.02 24.39
CA TYR A 73 14.75 -27.32 24.27
C TYR A 73 15.64 -28.47 24.74
N GLY A 74 16.93 -28.45 24.40
CA GLY A 74 17.90 -29.43 24.92
C GLY A 74 17.98 -29.41 26.44
N LEU A 75 18.03 -28.22 27.04
CA LEU A 75 18.04 -28.03 28.49
C LEU A 75 16.78 -28.59 29.15
N LEU A 76 15.59 -28.32 28.58
CA LEU A 76 14.32 -28.86 29.08
C LEU A 76 14.28 -30.39 29.01
N ILE A 77 14.80 -30.99 27.93
CA ILE A 77 14.90 -32.44 27.77
C ILE A 77 15.86 -33.03 28.82
N CYS A 78 17.05 -32.46 29.01
CA CYS A 78 18.00 -32.92 30.01
C CYS A 78 17.42 -32.85 31.43
N LEU A 79 16.74 -31.74 31.76
CA LEU A 79 16.07 -31.59 33.04
C LEU A 79 14.96 -32.63 33.23
N LEU A 80 14.17 -32.91 32.19
CA LEU A 80 13.14 -33.95 32.22
C LEU A 80 13.75 -35.32 32.53
N ILE A 81 14.84 -35.70 31.84
CA ILE A 81 15.52 -36.99 32.04
C ILE A 81 16.04 -37.11 33.48
N ILE A 82 16.80 -36.12 33.94
CA ILE A 82 17.44 -36.14 35.27
C ILE A 82 16.38 -36.19 36.38
N SER A 83 15.27 -35.48 36.17
CA SER A 83 14.26 -35.31 37.20
C SER A 83 13.13 -36.34 37.16
N TRP A 84 13.08 -37.21 36.15
CA TRP A 84 11.99 -38.18 35.93
C TRP A 84 11.65 -39.00 37.17
N ASN A 85 12.65 -39.68 37.75
CA ASN A 85 12.45 -40.53 38.93
C ASN A 85 12.18 -39.71 40.20
N SER A 86 12.81 -38.53 40.32
CA SER A 86 12.66 -37.67 41.50
C SER A 86 11.22 -37.13 41.64
N PHE A 87 10.48 -37.06 40.54
CA PHE A 87 9.10 -36.56 40.49
C PHE A 87 8.06 -37.65 40.27
N GLY A 88 8.41 -38.93 40.49
CA GLY A 88 7.47 -40.05 40.45
C GLY A 88 7.03 -40.45 39.04
N GLY A 89 7.77 -40.09 38.00
CA GLY A 89 7.45 -40.46 36.61
C GLY A 89 6.01 -40.10 36.22
N TRP A 90 5.28 -41.04 35.61
CA TRP A 90 3.90 -40.85 35.17
C TRP A 90 2.87 -40.66 36.27
N THR A 91 3.11 -41.21 37.46
CA THR A 91 2.15 -41.13 38.58
C THR A 91 2.32 -39.85 39.40
N GLY A 92 3.42 -39.10 39.19
CA GLY A 92 3.71 -37.86 39.92
C GLY A 92 3.50 -36.57 39.12
N THR A 93 4.38 -35.58 39.32
CA THR A 93 4.20 -34.21 38.77
C THR A 93 4.69 -34.04 37.33
N VAL A 94 5.36 -35.06 36.79
CA VAL A 94 5.99 -34.99 35.46
C VAL A 94 4.98 -34.77 34.33
N PRO A 95 3.79 -35.41 34.28
CA PRO A 95 2.83 -35.20 33.21
C PRO A 95 2.36 -33.74 33.08
N PHE A 96 2.19 -33.04 34.20
CA PHE A 96 1.81 -31.62 34.19
C PHE A 96 2.93 -30.72 33.66
N SER A 97 4.17 -31.01 34.05
CA SER A 97 5.36 -30.31 33.57
C SER A 97 5.56 -30.57 32.07
N TYR A 98 5.30 -31.80 31.62
CA TYR A 98 5.34 -32.17 30.21
C TYR A 98 4.30 -31.41 29.38
N MET A 99 3.04 -31.36 29.81
CA MET A 99 2.02 -30.59 29.10
C MET A 99 2.40 -29.12 29.00
N SER A 100 2.99 -28.57 30.05
CA SER A 100 3.50 -27.19 30.05
C SER A 100 4.64 -26.99 29.05
N ILE A 101 5.58 -27.94 28.96
CA ILE A 101 6.68 -27.92 27.99
C ILE A 101 6.16 -28.07 26.55
N LEU A 102 5.18 -28.95 26.30
CA LEU A 102 4.55 -29.08 24.99
C LEU A 102 3.84 -27.79 24.57
N ILE A 103 3.05 -27.20 25.46
CA ILE A 103 2.40 -25.91 25.21
C ILE A 103 3.46 -24.86 24.87
N PHE A 104 4.56 -24.82 25.62
CA PHE A 104 5.68 -23.94 25.35
C PHE A 104 6.27 -24.17 23.95
N VAL A 105 6.61 -25.41 23.59
CA VAL A 105 7.14 -25.77 22.25
C VAL A 105 6.16 -25.37 21.14
N ILE A 106 4.86 -25.65 21.29
CA ILE A 106 3.82 -25.30 20.31
C ILE A 106 3.75 -23.80 20.09
N ILE A 107 3.91 -23.02 21.17
CA ILE A 107 3.83 -21.57 21.16
C ILE A 107 5.10 -20.94 20.57
N THR A 108 6.29 -21.48 20.87
CA THR A 108 7.58 -20.87 20.50
C THR A 108 8.19 -21.39 19.21
N SER A 109 7.62 -22.43 18.59
CA SER A 109 8.12 -22.98 17.33
C SER A 109 7.06 -23.04 16.24
N HIS A 110 7.49 -22.79 15.00
CA HIS A 110 6.65 -22.88 13.81
C HIS A 110 7.18 -23.88 12.77
N GLY A 111 6.28 -24.36 11.91
CA GLY A 111 6.62 -25.18 10.74
C GLY A 111 7.12 -26.60 11.09
N TRP A 112 8.03 -27.12 10.26
CA TRP A 112 8.55 -28.49 10.39
C TRP A 112 9.36 -28.73 11.67
N LEU A 113 10.07 -27.71 12.16
CA LEU A 113 10.86 -27.81 13.38
C LEU A 113 9.97 -28.12 14.60
N ARG A 114 8.75 -27.57 14.64
CA ARG A 114 7.74 -27.89 15.66
C ARG A 114 7.38 -29.38 15.65
N LEU A 115 7.10 -29.93 14.47
CA LEU A 115 6.74 -31.35 14.34
C LEU A 115 7.90 -32.26 14.75
N LEU A 116 9.13 -31.90 14.37
CA LEU A 116 10.34 -32.63 14.75
C LEU A 116 10.52 -32.64 16.27
N ILE A 117 10.43 -31.48 16.93
CA ILE A 117 10.62 -31.38 18.38
C ILE A 117 9.53 -32.14 19.14
N ILE A 118 8.26 -32.00 18.72
CA ILE A 118 7.15 -32.75 19.31
C ILE A 118 7.39 -34.25 19.16
N GLY A 119 7.80 -34.71 17.97
CA GLY A 119 8.14 -36.11 17.73
C GLY A 119 9.27 -36.61 18.64
N VAL A 120 10.35 -35.84 18.78
CA VAL A 120 11.46 -36.15 19.69
C VAL A 120 10.98 -36.22 21.13
N PHE A 121 10.18 -35.27 21.59
CA PHE A 121 9.63 -35.27 22.96
C PHE A 121 8.76 -36.49 23.24
N ILE A 122 7.90 -36.87 22.29
CA ILE A 122 7.04 -38.05 22.42
C ILE A 122 7.88 -39.33 22.51
N ILE A 123 8.82 -39.53 21.57
CA ILE A 123 9.71 -40.71 21.56
C ILE A 123 10.50 -40.79 22.85
N LEU A 124 11.03 -39.66 23.31
CA LEU A 124 11.86 -39.59 24.51
C LEU A 124 11.08 -39.94 25.77
N ILE A 125 9.82 -39.52 25.88
CA ILE A 125 8.97 -39.87 27.02
C ILE A 125 8.61 -41.35 27.04
N PHE A 126 8.16 -41.90 25.92
CA PHE A 126 7.89 -43.34 25.83
C PHE A 126 9.16 -44.17 26.06
N GLY A 127 10.31 -43.68 25.59
CA GLY A 127 11.60 -44.31 25.81
C GLY A 127 12.03 -44.28 27.29
N ILE A 128 11.91 -43.14 27.96
CA ILE A 128 12.21 -43.00 29.39
C ILE A 128 11.26 -43.87 30.22
N ASP A 129 9.96 -43.86 29.92
CA ASP A 129 8.99 -44.72 30.59
C ASP A 129 9.33 -46.21 30.44
N TYR A 130 9.70 -46.63 29.23
CA TYR A 130 10.11 -48.00 28.97
C TYR A 130 11.39 -48.40 29.72
N ILE A 131 12.38 -47.50 29.79
CA ILE A 131 13.66 -47.75 30.47
C ILE A 131 13.50 -47.74 31.98
N TYR A 132 12.77 -46.75 32.51
CA TYR A 132 12.53 -46.53 33.93
C TYR A 132 11.19 -47.11 34.37
N LYS A 133 10.81 -48.27 33.82
CA LYS A 133 9.64 -49.05 34.24
C LYS A 133 9.85 -49.46 35.70
N SER A 134 9.58 -48.54 36.62
CA SER A 134 10.03 -48.58 37.99
C SER A 134 8.87 -49.05 38.85
N ASP A 135 8.99 -50.28 39.34
CA ASP A 135 8.14 -50.87 40.37
C ASP A 135 8.26 -50.16 41.73
N ALA A 136 9.08 -49.11 41.84
CA ALA A 136 9.21 -48.31 43.06
C ALA A 136 8.14 -47.22 43.09
N ILE A 137 7.02 -47.51 43.76
CA ILE A 137 6.06 -46.49 44.18
C ILE A 137 6.73 -45.66 45.27
N ILE A 138 7.44 -44.61 44.88
CA ILE A 138 7.94 -43.61 45.83
C ILE A 138 6.70 -42.89 46.39
N PRO A 139 6.47 -42.90 47.71
CA PRO A 139 5.33 -42.19 48.29
C PRO A 139 5.50 -40.70 48.00
N ILE A 140 4.56 -40.15 47.22
CA ILE A 140 4.56 -38.74 46.83
C ILE A 140 4.03 -37.94 48.02
N ASP A 141 4.81 -36.98 48.50
CA ASP A 141 4.33 -36.00 49.47
C ASP A 141 3.26 -35.10 48.82
N VAL A 142 2.05 -35.13 49.40
CA VAL A 142 0.88 -34.38 48.94
C VAL A 142 1.13 -32.87 48.95
N ASN A 143 1.93 -32.37 49.92
CA ASN A 143 2.26 -30.95 50.00
C ASN A 143 3.15 -30.52 48.84
N THR A 144 4.19 -31.30 48.55
CA THR A 144 5.08 -31.09 47.40
C THR A 144 4.32 -31.17 46.07
N LEU A 145 3.39 -32.12 45.92
CA LEU A 145 2.52 -32.23 44.74
C LEU A 145 1.64 -30.99 44.55
N SER A 146 0.99 -30.53 45.62
CA SER A 146 0.08 -29.37 45.60
C SER A 146 0.83 -28.08 45.27
N PHE A 147 2.03 -27.88 45.85
CA PHE A 147 2.87 -26.72 45.57
C PHE A 147 3.35 -26.70 44.11
N ASN A 148 3.84 -27.84 43.60
CA ASN A 148 4.26 -27.98 42.20
C ASN A 148 3.09 -27.75 41.23
N PHE A 149 1.89 -28.19 41.58
CA PHE A 149 0.69 -27.94 40.79
C PHE A 149 0.33 -26.44 40.76
N LEU A 150 0.31 -25.77 41.92
CA LEU A 150 0.03 -24.34 42.03
C LEU A 150 1.04 -23.52 41.22
N ILE A 151 2.32 -23.85 41.29
CA ILE A 151 3.33 -23.15 40.50
C ILE A 151 3.12 -23.37 38.99
N ASN A 152 2.84 -24.61 38.55
CA ASN A 152 2.56 -24.87 37.14
C ASN A 152 1.36 -24.05 36.62
N ILE A 153 0.30 -23.89 37.42
CA ILE A 153 -0.82 -23.00 37.07
C ILE A 153 -0.37 -21.56 36.90
N ILE A 154 0.44 -21.04 37.83
CA ILE A 154 0.95 -19.66 37.74
C ILE A 154 1.80 -19.49 36.47
N ILE A 155 2.69 -20.44 36.18
CA ILE A 155 3.53 -20.43 34.98
C ILE A 155 2.71 -20.47 33.70
N LEU A 156 1.63 -21.25 33.65
CA LEU A 156 0.77 -21.29 32.47
C LEU A 156 -0.06 -20.01 32.33
N SER A 157 -0.55 -19.46 33.45
CA SER A 157 -1.38 -18.25 33.45
C SER A 157 -0.64 -17.01 32.94
N GLY A 158 0.65 -16.87 33.23
CA GLY A 158 1.46 -15.71 32.86
C GLY A 158 1.58 -15.50 31.34
N PRO A 159 2.11 -16.48 30.57
CA PRO A 159 2.14 -16.48 29.12
C PRO A 159 0.73 -16.33 28.52
N ILE A 160 -0.29 -17.02 29.04
CA ILE A 160 -1.67 -16.89 28.54
C ILE A 160 -2.16 -15.44 28.67
N TYR A 161 -1.93 -14.80 29.82
CA TYR A 161 -2.26 -13.40 30.04
C TYR A 161 -1.49 -12.47 29.08
N PHE A 162 -0.19 -12.73 28.89
CA PHE A 162 0.62 -12.00 27.94
C PHE A 162 0.09 -12.11 26.50
N PHE A 163 -0.21 -13.33 26.05
CA PHE A 163 -0.80 -13.59 24.72
C PHE A 163 -2.11 -12.88 24.53
N LYS A 164 -2.99 -12.95 25.53
CA LYS A 164 -4.27 -12.25 25.52
C LYS A 164 -4.06 -10.75 25.33
N ASN A 165 -3.15 -10.14 26.10
CA ASN A 165 -2.90 -8.70 26.01
C ASN A 165 -2.29 -8.28 24.66
N GLU A 166 -1.31 -9.01 24.15
CA GLU A 166 -0.72 -8.73 22.83
C GLU A 166 -1.72 -8.93 21.70
N PHE A 167 -2.58 -9.95 21.78
CA PHE A 167 -3.65 -10.15 20.81
C PHE A 167 -4.64 -8.98 20.82
N PHE A 168 -5.03 -8.48 22.00
CA PHE A 168 -5.88 -7.29 22.11
C PHE A 168 -5.23 -6.04 21.51
N LYS A 169 -3.93 -5.81 21.76
CA LYS A 169 -3.20 -4.68 21.17
C LYS A 169 -3.18 -4.77 19.64
N ARG A 170 -2.83 -5.94 19.09
CA ARG A 170 -2.80 -6.15 17.64
C ARG A 170 -4.19 -5.99 17.03
N ARG A 171 -5.23 -6.50 17.68
CA ARG A 171 -6.61 -6.31 17.23
C ARG A 171 -6.98 -4.83 17.15
N LYS A 172 -6.62 -4.03 18.16
CA LYS A 172 -6.85 -2.57 18.14
C LYS A 172 -6.06 -1.87 17.03
N GLN A 173 -4.82 -2.29 16.77
CA GLN A 173 -4.02 -1.74 15.67
C GLN A 173 -4.64 -2.05 14.31
N ILE A 174 -5.06 -3.29 14.09
CA ILE A 174 -5.74 -3.70 12.85
C ILE A 174 -7.04 -2.94 12.69
N GLU A 175 -7.82 -2.76 13.76
CA GLU A 175 -9.05 -1.97 13.74
C GLU A 175 -8.78 -0.49 13.38
N ALA A 176 -7.72 0.11 13.92
CA ALA A 176 -7.31 1.46 13.57
C ALA A 176 -6.91 1.58 12.09
N THR A 177 -6.08 0.65 11.59
CA THR A 177 -5.68 0.63 10.18
C THR A 177 -6.86 0.39 9.24
N ASN A 178 -7.80 -0.50 9.60
CA ASN A 178 -9.01 -0.70 8.82
C ASN A 178 -9.90 0.55 8.78
N ASN A 179 -9.98 1.28 9.89
CA ASN A 179 -10.71 2.55 9.94
C ASN A 179 -10.03 3.63 9.09
N GLU A 180 -8.70 3.67 9.05
CA GLU A 180 -7.93 4.56 8.16
C GLU A 180 -8.14 4.21 6.69
N LEU A 181 -8.04 2.93 6.33
CA LEU A 181 -8.33 2.43 4.98
C LEU A 181 -9.73 2.81 4.53
N LYS A 182 -10.73 2.65 5.41
CA LYS A 182 -12.11 3.03 5.11
C LYS A 182 -12.27 4.54 4.87
N LYS A 183 -11.52 5.39 5.60
CA LYS A 183 -11.52 6.84 5.37
C LYS A 183 -10.87 7.21 4.04
N GLU A 184 -9.76 6.57 3.69
CA GLU A 184 -9.11 6.77 2.39
C GLU A 184 -9.98 6.28 1.23
N GLU A 185 -10.68 5.16 1.38
CA GLU A 185 -11.66 4.68 0.42
C GLU A 185 -12.80 5.69 0.20
N GLN A 186 -13.36 6.24 1.29
CA GLN A 186 -14.37 7.30 1.21
C GLN A 186 -13.84 8.56 0.51
N ARG A 187 -12.60 8.95 0.79
CA ARG A 187 -11.94 10.09 0.14
C ARG A 187 -11.74 9.85 -1.35
N HIS A 188 -11.31 8.64 -1.73
CA HIS A 188 -11.14 8.26 -3.12
C HIS A 188 -12.47 8.30 -3.88
N SER A 189 -13.53 7.72 -3.30
CA SER A 189 -14.88 7.78 -3.87
C SER A 189 -15.39 9.21 -4.05
N TYR A 190 -15.12 10.10 -3.08
CA TYR A 190 -15.46 11.51 -3.21
C TYR A 190 -14.71 12.21 -4.36
N LEU A 191 -13.41 11.97 -4.49
CA LEU A 191 -12.58 12.53 -5.56
C LEU A 191 -13.01 12.02 -6.94
N GLU A 192 -13.35 10.74 -7.04
CA GLU A 192 -13.85 10.14 -8.29
C GLU A 192 -15.17 10.79 -8.74
N ASN A 193 -16.11 11.00 -7.81
CA ASN A 193 -17.35 11.71 -8.10
C ASN A 193 -17.10 13.17 -8.53
N MET A 194 -16.15 13.86 -7.88
CA MET A 194 -15.77 15.23 -8.27
C MET A 194 -15.16 15.27 -9.68
N LEU A 195 -14.28 14.33 -10.00
CA LEU A 195 -13.66 14.22 -11.32
C LEU A 195 -14.71 13.94 -12.39
N HIS A 196 -15.67 13.07 -12.10
CA HIS A 196 -16.79 12.80 -13.01
C HIS A 196 -17.64 14.07 -13.25
N SER A 197 -17.91 14.86 -12.20
CA SER A 197 -18.62 16.14 -12.35
C SER A 197 -17.83 17.13 -13.23
N GLN A 198 -16.53 17.30 -12.97
CA GLN A 198 -15.69 18.20 -13.77
C GLN A 198 -15.60 17.79 -15.24
N LYS A 199 -15.58 16.48 -15.51
CA LYS A 199 -15.63 15.96 -16.88
C LYS A 199 -16.93 16.35 -17.58
N SER A 200 -18.07 16.21 -16.89
CA SER A 200 -19.37 16.64 -17.40
C SER A 200 -19.40 18.15 -17.69
N ASP A 201 -18.84 18.98 -16.81
CA ASP A 201 -18.77 20.43 -17.01
C ASP A 201 -17.89 20.81 -18.21
N LEU A 202 -16.76 20.12 -18.41
CA LEU A 202 -15.90 20.31 -19.57
C LEU A 202 -16.58 19.92 -20.88
N GLU A 203 -17.37 18.85 -20.89
CA GLU A 203 -18.16 18.44 -22.05
C GLU A 203 -19.21 19.52 -22.40
N ALA A 204 -19.91 20.07 -21.41
CA ALA A 204 -20.85 21.17 -21.60
C ALA A 204 -20.17 22.45 -22.12
N LEU A 205 -19.00 22.82 -21.57
CA LEU A 205 -18.22 23.97 -22.05
C LEU A 205 -17.71 23.78 -23.48
N LYS A 206 -17.33 22.55 -23.84
CA LYS A 206 -16.92 22.22 -25.20
C LYS A 206 -18.09 22.40 -26.18
N GLU A 207 -19.27 21.90 -25.84
CA GLU A 207 -20.48 22.09 -26.64
C GLU A 207 -20.82 23.58 -26.81
N GLN A 208 -20.77 24.35 -25.72
CA GLN A 208 -21.00 25.80 -25.77
C GLN A 208 -20.00 26.52 -26.67
N LYS A 209 -18.72 26.13 -26.62
CA LYS A 209 -17.67 26.68 -27.49
C LYS A 209 -17.92 26.33 -28.96
N GLU A 210 -18.34 25.12 -29.26
CA GLU A 210 -18.69 24.70 -30.63
C GLU A 210 -19.88 25.50 -31.18
N LEU A 211 -20.91 25.71 -30.37
CA LEU A 211 -22.06 26.56 -30.72
C LEU A 211 -21.64 28.02 -30.98
N LEU A 212 -20.79 28.59 -30.13
CA LEU A 212 -20.26 29.95 -30.32
C LEU A 212 -19.40 30.07 -31.59
N LEU A 213 -18.55 29.07 -31.86
CA LEU A 213 -17.75 29.01 -33.08
C LEU A 213 -18.63 28.92 -34.32
N LYS A 214 -19.69 28.08 -34.28
CA LYS A 214 -20.66 27.97 -35.37
C LYS A 214 -21.38 29.29 -35.61
N SER A 215 -21.92 29.92 -34.58
CA SER A 215 -22.58 31.24 -34.68
C SER A 215 -21.63 32.32 -35.20
N LYS A 216 -20.37 32.33 -34.76
CA LYS A 216 -19.36 33.28 -35.24
C LYS A 216 -19.02 33.05 -36.72
N LYS A 217 -18.90 31.78 -37.15
CA LYS A 217 -18.69 31.43 -38.56
C LYS A 217 -19.88 31.89 -39.42
N GLU A 218 -21.11 31.66 -38.98
CA GLU A 218 -22.32 32.10 -39.68
C GLU A 218 -22.37 33.62 -39.81
N LYS A 219 -22.13 34.37 -38.72
CA LYS A 219 -22.08 35.85 -38.73
C LYS A 219 -20.98 36.37 -39.66
N THR A 220 -19.80 35.75 -39.61
CA THR A 220 -18.66 36.15 -40.46
C THR A 220 -18.98 35.87 -41.93
N SER A 221 -19.57 34.71 -42.24
CA SER A 221 -20.01 34.36 -43.60
C SER A 221 -21.07 35.33 -44.13
N ALA A 222 -22.07 35.68 -43.31
CA ALA A 222 -23.10 36.65 -43.67
C ALA A 222 -22.53 38.06 -43.90
N ALA A 223 -21.60 38.50 -43.05
CA ALA A 223 -20.88 39.76 -43.24
C ALA A 223 -20.06 39.75 -44.54
N ILE A 224 -19.35 38.66 -44.84
CA ILE A 224 -18.60 38.49 -46.09
C ILE A 224 -19.55 38.55 -47.30
N GLN A 225 -20.70 37.87 -47.24
CA GLN A 225 -21.67 37.89 -48.33
C GLN A 225 -22.22 39.31 -48.56
N THR A 226 -22.46 40.05 -47.48
CA THR A 226 -22.89 41.45 -47.54
C THR A 226 -21.81 42.32 -48.19
N LEU A 227 -20.53 42.11 -47.82
CA LEU A 227 -19.40 42.82 -48.41
C LEU A 227 -19.22 42.51 -49.90
N LYS A 228 -19.40 41.25 -50.30
CA LYS A 228 -19.39 40.82 -51.71
C LYS A 228 -20.50 41.50 -52.50
N ASN A 229 -21.73 41.49 -51.98
CA ASN A 229 -22.87 42.15 -52.61
C ASN A 229 -22.62 43.65 -52.75
N TYR A 230 -22.05 44.30 -51.72
CA TYR A 230 -21.69 45.71 -51.75
C TYR A 230 -20.60 46.01 -52.78
N SER A 231 -19.51 45.23 -52.80
CA SER A 231 -18.42 45.37 -53.78
C SER A 231 -18.92 45.18 -55.21
N PHE A 232 -19.76 44.17 -55.46
CA PHE A 232 -20.37 43.94 -56.77
C PHE A 232 -21.25 45.10 -57.20
N ALA A 233 -22.13 45.58 -56.32
CA ALA A 233 -22.98 46.74 -56.61
C ALA A 233 -22.14 47.98 -56.90
N ASN A 234 -21.13 48.28 -56.09
CA ASN A 234 -20.27 49.44 -56.29
C ASN A 234 -19.45 49.34 -57.57
N SER A 235 -18.91 48.16 -57.89
CA SER A 235 -18.20 47.90 -59.15
C SER A 235 -19.12 48.19 -60.34
N HIS A 236 -20.39 47.74 -60.29
CA HIS A 236 -21.38 48.05 -61.32
C HIS A 236 -21.68 49.56 -61.41
N PHE A 237 -21.90 50.23 -60.27
CA PHE A 237 -22.20 51.67 -60.22
C PHE A 237 -21.05 52.55 -60.71
N VAL A 238 -19.79 52.12 -60.55
CA VAL A 238 -18.63 52.90 -60.99
C VAL A 238 -18.20 52.52 -62.42
N LYS A 239 -18.28 51.24 -62.81
CA LYS A 239 -17.93 50.78 -64.16
C LYS A 239 -18.86 51.32 -65.24
N ASN A 240 -20.16 51.47 -64.95
CA ASN A 240 -21.11 51.96 -65.95
C ASN A 240 -20.81 53.42 -66.38
N PRO A 241 -20.62 54.39 -65.46
CA PRO A 241 -20.14 55.74 -65.80
C PRO A 241 -18.77 55.74 -66.50
N ILE A 242 -17.82 54.92 -66.06
CA ILE A 242 -16.49 54.79 -66.69
C ILE A 242 -16.62 54.35 -68.16
N SER A 243 -17.47 53.35 -68.42
CA SER A 243 -17.76 52.86 -69.77
C SER A 243 -18.42 53.94 -70.63
N GLN A 244 -19.36 54.70 -70.07
CA GLN A 244 -20.02 55.81 -70.74
C GLN A 244 -19.03 56.95 -71.06
N ILE A 245 -18.15 57.31 -70.13
CA ILE A 245 -17.07 58.29 -70.35
C ILE A 245 -16.15 57.80 -71.47
N ARG A 246 -15.76 56.52 -71.45
CA ARG A 246 -14.91 55.93 -72.49
C ARG A 246 -15.58 55.96 -73.87
N LEU A 247 -16.87 55.65 -73.93
CA LEU A 247 -17.68 55.72 -75.15
C LEU A 247 -17.77 57.17 -75.66
N MET A 248 -18.08 58.13 -74.78
CA MET A 248 -18.13 59.55 -75.13
C MET A 248 -16.79 60.07 -75.65
N ILE A 249 -15.68 59.69 -75.00
CA ILE A 249 -14.34 60.06 -75.47
C ILE A 249 -14.06 59.49 -76.87
N ASN A 250 -14.45 58.25 -77.12
CA ASN A 250 -14.27 57.62 -78.43
C ASN A 250 -15.11 58.31 -79.52
N LEU A 251 -16.36 58.70 -79.21
CA LEU A 251 -17.22 59.45 -80.13
C LEU A 251 -16.65 60.85 -80.43
N ILE A 252 -16.19 61.58 -79.40
CA ILE A 252 -15.60 62.92 -79.58
C ILE A 252 -14.30 62.85 -80.39
N LYS A 253 -13.48 61.81 -80.19
CA LYS A 253 -12.26 61.57 -81.00
C LYS A 253 -12.54 61.30 -82.47
N MET A 254 -13.73 60.77 -82.80
CA MET A 254 -14.15 60.55 -84.19
C MET A 254 -14.57 61.84 -84.89
N ASP A 255 -15.14 62.82 -84.15
CA ASP A 255 -15.64 64.08 -84.71
C ASP A 255 -14.57 65.19 -84.82
N ASP A 256 -13.57 65.26 -83.94
CA ASP A 256 -12.56 66.33 -83.94
C ASP A 256 -11.16 65.86 -83.49
N PRO A 257 -10.26 65.51 -84.43
CA PRO A 257 -8.96 64.90 -84.14
C PRO A 257 -7.92 65.86 -83.53
N GLU A 258 -8.15 67.18 -83.52
CA GLU A 258 -7.19 68.16 -82.98
C GLU A 258 -7.28 68.32 -81.44
N ARG A 259 -8.38 67.90 -80.80
CA ARG A 259 -8.56 67.91 -79.32
C ARG A 259 -7.89 66.74 -78.58
N ASN A 260 -6.94 66.07 -79.23
CA ASN A 260 -6.45 64.75 -78.81
C ASN A 260 -5.70 64.72 -77.47
N THR A 261 -5.00 65.79 -77.08
CA THR A 261 -4.13 65.79 -75.89
C THR A 261 -4.88 65.72 -74.57
N ILE A 262 -5.99 66.45 -74.42
CA ILE A 262 -6.79 66.45 -73.18
C ILE A 262 -7.65 65.17 -73.10
N LEU A 263 -8.24 64.74 -74.22
CA LEU A 263 -9.04 63.52 -74.30
C LEU A 263 -8.21 62.26 -74.02
N ASN A 264 -6.96 62.20 -74.48
CA ASN A 264 -6.05 61.09 -74.15
C ASN A 264 -5.73 61.03 -72.66
N LYS A 265 -5.57 62.17 -71.99
CA LYS A 265 -5.33 62.22 -70.55
C LYS A 265 -6.54 61.76 -69.73
N ILE A 266 -7.76 62.13 -70.14
CA ILE A 266 -8.99 61.64 -69.48
C ILE A 266 -9.19 60.15 -69.74
N TYR A 267 -8.93 59.68 -70.96
CA TYR A 267 -8.98 58.25 -71.29
C TYR A 267 -8.01 57.43 -70.45
N GLN A 268 -6.74 57.85 -70.36
CA GLN A 268 -5.73 57.18 -69.54
C GLN A 268 -6.12 57.13 -68.06
N LYS A 269 -6.65 58.22 -67.49
CA LYS A 269 -7.14 58.24 -66.11
C LYS A 269 -8.36 57.35 -65.90
N THR A 270 -9.25 57.28 -66.89
CA THR A 270 -10.44 56.43 -66.86
C THR A 270 -10.05 54.95 -66.92
N ASP A 271 -9.02 54.60 -67.69
CA ASP A 271 -8.48 53.24 -67.80
C ASP A 271 -7.74 52.82 -66.52
N GLN A 272 -6.94 53.72 -65.94
CA GLN A 272 -6.31 53.50 -64.62
C GLN A 272 -7.36 53.26 -63.52
N LEU A 273 -8.46 54.01 -63.54
CA LEU A 273 -9.54 53.83 -62.58
C LEU A 273 -10.24 52.48 -62.77
N ASN A 274 -10.42 52.03 -64.02
CA ASN A 274 -11.01 50.73 -64.32
C ASN A 274 -10.10 49.57 -63.87
N ILE A 275 -8.78 49.67 -64.09
CA ILE A 275 -7.78 48.70 -63.61
C ILE A 275 -7.81 48.61 -62.07
N LEU A 276 -7.83 49.75 -61.38
CA LEU A 276 -7.92 49.78 -59.90
C LEU A 276 -9.20 49.11 -59.37
N ILE A 277 -10.33 49.25 -60.07
CA ILE A 277 -11.59 48.61 -59.67
C ILE A 277 -11.51 47.09 -59.87
N ASP A 278 -10.87 46.63 -60.94
CA ASP A 278 -10.64 45.21 -61.20
C ASP A 278 -9.68 44.60 -60.17
N GLU A 279 -8.58 45.26 -59.86
CA GLU A 279 -7.63 44.86 -58.82
C GLU A 279 -8.28 44.80 -57.42
N LEU A 280 -9.12 45.79 -57.08
CA LEU A 280 -9.85 45.80 -55.81
C LEU A 280 -10.87 44.64 -55.75
N SER A 281 -11.58 44.40 -56.84
CA SER A 281 -12.55 43.30 -56.94
C SER A 281 -11.87 41.93 -56.83
N GLU A 282 -10.69 41.79 -57.43
CA GLU A 282 -9.89 40.57 -57.40
C GLU A 282 -9.21 40.36 -56.04
N SER A 283 -8.71 41.41 -55.39
CA SER A 283 -8.16 41.36 -54.04
C SER A 283 -9.21 40.89 -53.02
N ILE A 284 -10.43 41.44 -53.08
CA ILE A 284 -11.55 40.98 -52.23
C ILE A 284 -11.91 39.51 -52.53
N ARG A 285 -11.70 39.03 -53.76
CA ARG A 285 -11.95 37.63 -54.14
C ARG A 285 -10.85 36.68 -53.65
N ASN A 286 -9.58 37.11 -53.70
CA ASN A 286 -8.40 36.29 -53.45
C ASN A 286 -7.95 36.27 -51.98
N ASP A 287 -8.23 37.31 -51.19
CA ASP A 287 -7.92 37.33 -49.74
C ASP A 287 -8.77 36.28 -48.94
N HIS A 288 -9.67 35.58 -49.64
CA HIS A 288 -10.53 34.52 -49.13
C HIS A 288 -10.13 33.09 -49.51
N THR A 289 -9.19 32.85 -50.44
CA THR A 289 -8.67 31.50 -50.69
C THR A 289 -7.56 31.09 -49.70
N ILE A 290 -6.93 32.05 -49.02
CA ILE A 290 -5.76 31.78 -48.15
C ILE A 290 -6.15 31.55 -46.66
N LYS A 291 -7.33 31.99 -46.20
CA LYS A 291 -7.80 31.81 -44.80
C LYS A 291 -8.82 30.68 -44.61
N GLY A 292 -9.03 29.84 -45.62
CA GLY A 292 -9.99 28.73 -45.62
C GLY A 292 -9.40 27.33 -45.34
N ASN A 293 -8.08 27.18 -45.14
CA ASN A 293 -7.41 25.96 -44.71
C ASN A 293 -6.99 26.03 -43.24
#